data_AF-A0A1L9TIV4-F1
#
_entry.id   AF-A0A1L9TIV4-F1
#
_cell.length_a   1.000
_cell.length_b   1.000
_cell.length_c   1.000
_cell.angle_alpha   90.00
_cell.angle_beta   90.00
_cell.angle_gamma   90.00
#
_symmetry.space_group_name_H-M   'P 1'
#
loop_
_entity.id
_entity.type
_entity.pdbx_description
1 polymer ?
#
loop_
_entity_poly.entity_id
_entity_poly.type
_entity_poly.pdbx_seq_one_letter_code
_entity_poly.pdbx_strand_id
1 'polypeptide(L)'
;MLLFPRASCLRASRCKRNSGSLFVRFNSAYASDHFAQLASRPTSVHQIYQSLSTDPYVNLSIEHFLLENAPPESSILFVYINRPCVVIGRNQNPWLETNLQKLHNDRELTDNVNGDAVFVRRRSGGGAVFHDTGNLNYSVISPRTTFTRDKHAEMMVRALHRVGAVNTSVNDRHDIVMSTDQVRKISGSAFKLTRFRALHHGTCLLDSPNIDILGSFLRSPAREYIKAKGVESVRSPVANVSSSMGDSPAPFSIQAVIASVMEEFAQLYEASPDAVRRAQRAHAVEPELYAGNNWVAGAVGDYEADTVPGIKKGLDELRSLEWKYTQTPQFTFSTYPIEEDPRERSALPPSLPSSTRVFLRFKHGAIIESCISTSDDPSLAAEQANRVHKALKGRNLHELCLSHWTDVLLSQLSADEEPDTVRELASFIASQFGCS
;
A
#
# COMPACT_ATOMS: atom_id res chain seq x y z
N MET A 1 4.36 72.29 -55.46
CA MET A 1 5.29 73.00 -54.55
C MET A 1 4.76 72.81 -53.13
N LEU A 2 5.37 71.85 -52.41
CA LEU A 2 5.53 71.71 -50.96
C LEU A 2 4.78 72.68 -50.00
N LEU A 3 3.94 72.14 -49.08
CA LEU A 3 4.15 72.08 -47.60
C LEU A 3 2.84 71.93 -46.79
N PHE A 4 2.88 71.01 -45.80
CA PHE A 4 1.91 70.80 -44.71
C PHE A 4 1.84 71.99 -43.73
N PRO A 5 0.76 72.12 -42.91
CA PRO A 5 0.91 71.74 -41.49
C PRO A 5 -0.34 71.19 -40.75
N ARG A 6 -0.04 70.23 -39.85
CA ARG A 6 -0.48 69.99 -38.45
C ARG A 6 -1.97 69.96 -38.03
N ALA A 7 -2.36 68.73 -37.67
CA ALA A 7 -3.19 68.21 -36.57
C ALA A 7 -3.84 69.17 -35.54
N SER A 8 -5.10 68.87 -35.21
CA SER A 8 -5.75 69.20 -33.93
C SER A 8 -6.70 68.07 -33.47
N CYS A 9 -6.71 67.88 -32.14
CA CYS A 9 -7.24 66.78 -31.34
C CYS A 9 -8.73 66.42 -31.53
N LEU A 10 -9.02 65.11 -31.62
CA LEU A 10 -10.35 64.54 -31.40
C LEU A 10 -10.57 64.26 -29.90
N ARG A 11 -11.69 64.76 -29.37
CA ARG A 11 -12.21 64.50 -28.02
C ARG A 11 -12.65 63.04 -27.91
N ALA A 12 -12.03 62.27 -27.02
CA ALA A 12 -12.51 60.95 -26.61
C ALA A 12 -13.46 61.09 -25.40
N SER A 13 -14.67 60.59 -25.56
CA SER A 13 -15.71 60.46 -24.54
C SER A 13 -15.28 59.52 -23.41
N ARG A 14 -15.35 60.02 -22.16
CA ARG A 14 -15.13 59.27 -20.91
C ARG A 14 -16.18 58.16 -20.77
N CYS A 15 -15.79 56.92 -21.04
CA CYS A 15 -16.52 55.75 -20.57
C CYS A 15 -16.13 55.51 -19.10
N LYS A 16 -17.10 55.60 -18.18
CA LYS A 16 -16.90 55.32 -16.75
C LYS A 16 -16.49 53.85 -16.61
N ARG A 17 -15.22 53.59 -16.32
CA ARG A 17 -14.76 52.28 -15.83
C ARG A 17 -15.40 52.08 -14.46
N ASN A 18 -16.32 51.12 -14.37
CA ASN A 18 -16.70 50.52 -13.10
C ASN A 18 -15.40 50.00 -12.46
N SER A 19 -15.07 50.53 -11.29
CA SER A 19 -14.03 50.01 -10.41
C SER A 19 -14.48 48.66 -9.87
N GLY A 20 -14.36 47.62 -10.69
CA GLY A 20 -14.34 46.26 -10.20
C GLY A 20 -13.17 46.14 -9.24
N SER A 21 -13.47 45.81 -7.99
CA SER A 21 -12.50 45.37 -6.99
C SER A 21 -11.47 44.45 -7.67
N LEU A 22 -10.24 44.93 -7.78
CA LEU A 22 -9.09 44.07 -8.09
C LEU A 22 -8.95 43.15 -6.87
N PHE A 23 -9.59 41.99 -6.90
CA PHE A 23 -9.26 40.91 -5.98
C PHE A 23 -7.79 40.55 -6.24
N VAL A 24 -6.91 41.10 -5.40
CA VAL A 24 -5.50 40.70 -5.34
C VAL A 24 -5.49 39.20 -5.06
N ARG A 25 -4.97 38.41 -6.01
CA ARG A 25 -4.81 36.97 -5.86
C ARG A 25 -3.73 36.69 -4.81
N PHE A 26 -4.11 36.55 -3.55
CA PHE A 26 -3.21 36.11 -2.47
C PHE A 26 -3.03 34.58 -2.52
N ASN A 27 -2.30 34.10 -3.53
CA ASN A 27 -1.79 32.72 -3.50
C ASN A 27 -0.32 32.80 -3.15
N SER A 28 0.02 32.44 -1.92
CA SER A 28 1.38 32.47 -1.43
C SER A 28 2.06 31.14 -1.73
N ALA A 29 3.29 31.23 -2.23
CA ALA A 29 4.23 30.14 -2.32
C ALA A 29 4.88 29.91 -0.95
N TYR A 30 5.11 28.65 -0.61
CA TYR A 30 5.77 28.25 0.63
C TYR A 30 6.83 27.19 0.32
N ALA A 31 7.88 27.19 1.13
CA ALA A 31 8.84 26.09 1.19
C ALA A 31 8.22 24.87 1.89
N SER A 32 8.83 23.71 1.67
CA SER A 32 8.35 22.39 2.10
C SER A 32 8.35 22.22 3.61
N ASP A 33 9.22 22.94 4.32
CA ASP A 33 9.26 22.99 5.79
C ASP A 33 7.97 23.51 6.42
N HIS A 34 7.17 24.28 5.68
CA HIS A 34 5.84 24.72 6.11
C HIS A 34 4.75 23.65 5.98
N PHE A 35 5.04 22.46 5.41
CA PHE A 35 4.05 21.41 5.17
C PHE A 35 3.22 21.09 6.42
N ALA A 36 3.87 20.76 7.54
CA ALA A 36 3.20 20.33 8.76
C ALA A 36 2.27 21.43 9.31
N GLN A 37 2.71 22.69 9.24
CA GLN A 37 1.93 23.85 9.66
C GLN A 37 0.71 24.06 8.74
N LEU A 38 0.90 23.98 7.42
CA LEU A 38 -0.16 24.22 6.44
C LEU A 38 -1.21 23.11 6.42
N ALA A 39 -0.78 21.85 6.54
CA ALA A 39 -1.65 20.68 6.61
C ALA A 39 -2.56 20.73 7.85
N SER A 40 -2.02 21.23 8.97
CA SER A 40 -2.73 21.33 10.26
C SER A 40 -3.44 22.68 10.46
N ARG A 41 -3.28 23.64 9.53
CA ARG A 41 -3.83 24.99 9.66
C ARG A 41 -5.36 24.93 9.70
N PRO A 42 -6.04 25.50 10.71
CA PRO A 42 -7.50 25.39 10.87
C PRO A 42 -8.32 25.87 9.68
N THR A 43 -7.81 26.82 8.90
CA THR A 43 -8.49 27.32 7.71
C THR A 43 -8.28 26.43 6.48
N SER A 44 -7.36 25.46 6.49
CA SER A 44 -7.09 24.57 5.35
C SER A 44 -8.19 23.51 5.17
N VAL A 45 -9.33 23.95 4.63
CA VAL A 45 -10.53 23.12 4.38
C VAL A 45 -10.31 22.13 3.23
N HIS A 46 -9.69 22.55 2.13
CA HIS A 46 -9.44 21.69 0.97
C HIS A 46 -7.94 21.54 0.72
N GLN A 47 -7.44 20.32 0.66
CA GLN A 47 -6.01 20.07 0.48
C GLN A 47 -5.77 19.06 -0.65
N ILE A 48 -4.80 19.33 -1.52
CA ILE A 48 -4.45 18.44 -2.64
C ILE A 48 -2.94 18.25 -2.68
N TYR A 49 -2.50 17.02 -2.42
CA TYR A 49 -1.08 16.66 -2.39
C TYR A 49 -0.76 15.56 -3.40
N GLN A 50 0.41 15.68 -4.04
CA GLN A 50 1.00 14.61 -4.82
C GLN A 50 2.34 14.23 -4.20
N SER A 51 2.58 12.94 -3.98
CA SER A 51 3.91 12.50 -3.56
C SER A 51 4.87 12.43 -4.74
N LEU A 52 6.09 12.93 -4.55
CA LEU A 52 7.22 12.71 -5.44
C LEU A 52 8.04 11.47 -5.03
N SER A 53 7.85 10.97 -3.80
CA SER A 53 8.52 9.76 -3.33
C SER A 53 7.84 8.52 -3.89
N THR A 54 8.65 7.56 -4.31
CA THR A 54 8.21 6.21 -4.69
C THR A 54 8.28 5.22 -3.53
N ASP A 55 8.74 5.64 -2.34
CA ASP A 55 8.83 4.76 -1.18
C ASP A 55 7.44 4.56 -0.54
N PRO A 56 6.91 3.32 -0.51
CA PRO A 56 5.61 3.06 0.12
C PRO A 56 5.58 3.39 1.61
N TYR A 57 6.70 3.31 2.32
CA TYR A 57 6.79 3.66 3.73
C TYR A 57 6.66 5.18 3.93
N VAL A 58 7.25 5.99 3.05
CA VAL A 58 7.13 7.45 3.06
C VAL A 58 5.68 7.84 2.77
N ASN A 59 5.12 7.31 1.69
CA ASN A 59 3.75 7.62 1.26
C ASN A 59 2.72 7.27 2.34
N LEU A 60 2.80 6.08 2.93
CA LEU A 60 1.88 5.67 4.02
C LEU A 60 2.09 6.47 5.32
N SER A 61 3.27 7.02 5.55
CA SER A 61 3.56 7.86 6.73
C SER A 61 3.02 9.27 6.56
N ILE A 62 3.15 9.86 5.37
CA ILE A 62 2.52 11.14 5.01
C ILE A 62 0.99 11.01 5.08
N GLU A 63 0.44 9.94 4.49
CA GLU A 63 -0.99 9.62 4.56
C GLU A 63 -1.49 9.59 6.02
N HIS A 64 -0.76 8.90 6.90
CA HIS A 64 -1.14 8.81 8.30
C HIS A 64 -1.00 10.17 9.02
N PHE A 65 0.05 10.94 8.73
CA PHE A 65 0.21 12.28 9.31
C PHE A 65 -0.94 13.20 8.92
N LEU A 66 -1.34 13.21 7.65
CA LEU A 66 -2.49 13.96 7.16
C LEU A 66 -3.79 13.53 7.84
N LEU A 67 -3.97 12.23 8.10
CA LEU A 67 -5.14 11.70 8.81
C LEU A 67 -5.25 12.23 10.25
N GLU A 68 -4.14 12.25 10.98
CA GLU A 68 -4.12 12.58 12.41
C GLU A 68 -4.07 14.09 12.69
N ASN A 69 -3.41 14.89 11.83
CA ASN A 69 -3.08 16.28 12.16
C ASN A 69 -3.91 17.34 11.42
N ALA A 70 -4.54 16.98 10.30
CA ALA A 70 -5.34 17.95 9.55
C ALA A 70 -6.69 18.26 10.23
N PRO A 71 -7.28 19.44 9.98
CA PRO A 71 -8.54 19.85 10.62
C PRO A 71 -9.67 18.81 10.43
N PRO A 72 -10.52 18.56 11.45
CA PRO A 72 -11.58 17.55 11.37
C PRO A 72 -12.53 17.71 10.19
N GLU A 73 -12.86 18.96 9.85
CA GLU A 73 -13.78 19.33 8.77
C GLU A 73 -13.10 19.41 7.39
N SER A 74 -11.79 19.15 7.31
CA SER A 74 -11.04 19.25 6.05
C SER A 74 -11.23 18.02 5.15
N SER A 75 -11.20 18.26 3.84
CA SER A 75 -11.18 17.26 2.79
C SER A 75 -9.83 17.30 2.08
N ILE A 76 -9.18 16.14 1.97
CA ILE A 76 -7.81 16.02 1.47
C ILE A 76 -7.77 14.96 0.38
N LEU A 77 -7.19 15.29 -0.76
CA LEU A 77 -6.74 14.32 -1.76
C LEU A 77 -5.23 14.18 -1.66
N PHE A 78 -4.75 12.95 -1.52
CA PHE A 78 -3.34 12.61 -1.62
C PHE A 78 -3.15 11.51 -2.66
N VAL A 79 -2.33 11.76 -3.68
CA VAL A 79 -2.05 10.81 -4.76
C VAL A 79 -0.57 10.44 -4.79
N TYR A 80 -0.26 9.18 -5.03
CA TYR A 80 1.12 8.68 -5.04
C TYR A 80 1.26 7.40 -5.85
N ILE A 81 2.48 7.15 -6.34
CA ILE A 81 2.87 5.93 -7.05
C ILE A 81 4.03 5.32 -6.27
N ASN A 82 3.96 4.02 -6.01
CA ASN A 82 5.02 3.33 -5.27
C ASN A 82 5.93 2.58 -6.24
N ARG A 83 7.20 2.41 -5.86
CA ARG A 83 8.08 1.38 -6.41
C ARG A 83 7.47 -0.01 -6.16
N PRO A 84 7.95 -1.07 -6.85
CA PRO A 84 7.50 -2.44 -6.61
C PRO A 84 7.39 -2.78 -5.12
N CYS A 85 6.19 -3.16 -4.67
CA CYS A 85 5.94 -3.56 -3.29
C CYS A 85 4.68 -4.41 -3.16
N VAL A 86 4.63 -5.22 -2.09
CA VAL A 86 3.40 -5.88 -1.64
C VAL A 86 2.93 -5.21 -0.37
N VAL A 87 1.69 -4.71 -0.39
CA VAL A 87 1.07 -4.04 0.75
C VAL A 87 -0.06 -4.92 1.31
N ILE A 88 0.12 -5.41 2.53
CA ILE A 88 -0.90 -6.18 3.26
C ILE A 88 -1.70 -5.31 4.23
N GLY A 89 -2.94 -5.71 4.50
CA GLY A 89 -3.81 -5.06 5.48
C GLY A 89 -3.33 -5.27 6.91
N ARG A 90 -3.79 -4.39 7.81
CA ARG A 90 -3.43 -4.34 9.24
C ARG A 90 -3.46 -5.71 9.93
N ASN A 91 -4.54 -6.48 9.71
CA ASN A 91 -4.85 -7.73 10.40
C ASN A 91 -4.65 -8.98 9.52
N GLN A 92 -3.78 -8.90 8.52
CA GLN A 92 -3.46 -10.04 7.64
C GLN A 92 -2.23 -10.82 8.12
N ASN A 93 -2.13 -12.07 7.67
CA ASN A 93 -0.97 -12.92 7.89
C ASN A 93 -0.03 -12.85 6.67
N PRO A 94 1.21 -12.34 6.80
CA PRO A 94 2.12 -12.20 5.66
C PRO A 94 2.51 -13.55 5.06
N TRP A 95 2.70 -14.57 5.89
CA TRP A 95 3.03 -15.93 5.45
C TRP A 95 1.86 -16.65 4.78
N LEU A 96 0.62 -16.19 4.93
CA LEU A 96 -0.53 -16.74 4.22
C LEU A 96 -0.82 -15.99 2.90
N GLU A 97 -0.61 -14.69 2.90
CA GLU A 97 -1.07 -13.78 1.85
C GLU A 97 0.00 -13.49 0.78
N THR A 98 1.27 -13.74 1.09
CA THR A 98 2.39 -13.28 0.24
C THR A 98 3.42 -14.38 0.01
N ASN A 99 4.13 -14.29 -1.11
CA ASN A 99 5.34 -15.06 -1.35
C ASN A 99 6.55 -14.24 -0.90
N LEU A 100 6.92 -14.35 0.37
CA LEU A 100 8.03 -13.58 0.95
C LEU A 100 9.40 -13.88 0.30
N GLN A 101 9.59 -15.04 -0.33
CA GLN A 101 10.84 -15.37 -1.05
C GLN A 101 11.03 -14.52 -2.31
N LYS A 102 9.93 -13.98 -2.87
CA LYS A 102 9.98 -13.10 -4.05
C LYS A 102 10.08 -11.61 -3.69
N LEU A 103 10.14 -11.30 -2.41
CA LEU A 103 10.23 -9.94 -1.90
C LEU A 103 11.64 -9.69 -1.36
N HIS A 104 12.03 -8.44 -1.30
CA HIS A 104 13.25 -8.04 -0.62
C HIS A 104 13.23 -8.55 0.83
N ASN A 105 14.23 -9.37 1.19
CA ASN A 105 14.27 -9.99 2.50
C ASN A 105 14.86 -9.04 3.55
N ASP A 106 14.00 -8.20 4.10
CA ASP A 106 14.33 -7.26 5.17
C ASP A 106 14.64 -7.91 6.54
N ARG A 107 14.61 -9.25 6.62
CA ARG A 107 14.97 -10.04 7.81
C ARG A 107 16.44 -10.44 7.80
N GLU A 108 17.12 -10.30 6.67
CA GLU A 108 18.55 -10.56 6.52
C GLU A 108 19.30 -9.24 6.31
N LEU A 109 20.48 -9.14 6.92
CA LEU A 109 21.36 -7.98 6.78
C LEU A 109 22.05 -8.04 5.41
N THR A 110 21.32 -7.77 4.33
CA THR A 110 21.91 -7.64 2.99
C THR A 110 21.70 -6.23 2.45
N ASP A 111 22.79 -5.56 2.08
CA ASP A 111 22.83 -4.15 1.66
C ASP A 111 22.20 -3.87 0.28
N ASN A 112 21.63 -4.88 -0.40
CA ASN A 112 21.09 -4.73 -1.76
C ASN A 112 19.55 -4.66 -1.77
N VAL A 113 19.02 -3.45 -1.83
CA VAL A 113 17.58 -3.16 -2.04
C VAL A 113 17.28 -2.85 -3.53
N ASN A 114 18.24 -3.02 -4.43
CA ASN A 114 18.08 -2.56 -5.81
C ASN A 114 17.27 -3.54 -6.68
N GLY A 115 15.99 -3.21 -6.89
CA GLY A 115 15.13 -3.82 -7.91
C GLY A 115 14.03 -4.73 -7.36
N ASP A 116 14.13 -5.16 -6.10
CA ASP A 116 13.20 -6.11 -5.50
C ASP A 116 11.96 -5.43 -4.91
N ALA A 117 10.83 -6.14 -4.98
CA ALA A 117 9.59 -5.67 -4.39
C ALA A 117 9.66 -5.69 -2.85
N VAL A 118 9.37 -4.58 -2.19
CA VAL A 118 9.42 -4.50 -0.71
C VAL A 118 8.12 -4.96 -0.06
N PHE A 119 8.21 -5.56 1.13
CA PHE A 119 7.04 -5.97 1.92
C PHE A 119 6.57 -4.86 2.85
N VAL A 120 5.27 -4.53 2.87
CA VAL A 120 4.72 -3.44 3.66
C VAL A 120 3.41 -3.85 4.34
N ARG A 121 3.22 -3.45 5.61
CA ARG A 121 1.93 -3.55 6.30
C ARG A 121 1.32 -2.17 6.50
N ARG A 122 0.11 -1.94 5.98
CA ARG A 122 -0.59 -0.66 6.15
C ARG A 122 -1.43 -0.60 7.44
N ARG A 123 -1.83 0.61 7.85
CA ARG A 123 -2.66 0.87 9.05
C ARG A 123 -4.17 0.62 8.84
N SER A 124 -4.64 0.55 7.60
CA SER A 124 -6.02 0.23 7.24
C SER A 124 -6.25 -1.29 7.10
N GLY A 125 -7.52 -1.71 7.07
CA GLY A 125 -7.90 -3.10 6.83
C GLY A 125 -7.83 -3.49 5.35
N GLY A 126 -8.42 -4.63 4.99
CA GLY A 126 -8.52 -5.15 3.61
C GLY A 126 -7.45 -6.18 3.26
N GLY A 127 -7.42 -6.57 1.97
CA GLY A 127 -6.55 -7.62 1.42
C GLY A 127 -5.14 -7.17 1.03
N ALA A 128 -4.34 -8.11 0.54
CA ALA A 128 -3.00 -7.89 0.04
C ALA A 128 -3.04 -7.45 -1.42
N VAL A 129 -2.22 -6.46 -1.77
CA VAL A 129 -2.13 -5.90 -3.13
C VAL A 129 -0.68 -5.69 -3.53
N PHE A 130 -0.41 -5.76 -4.83
CA PHE A 130 0.89 -5.42 -5.40
C PHE A 130 0.83 -4.03 -6.02
N HIS A 131 1.84 -3.21 -5.80
CA HIS A 131 2.01 -1.91 -6.45
C HIS A 131 3.30 -1.89 -7.25
N ASP A 132 3.31 -1.10 -8.32
CA ASP A 132 4.48 -0.68 -9.06
C ASP A 132 4.22 0.69 -9.72
N THR A 133 5.09 1.08 -10.65
CA THR A 133 5.03 2.36 -11.35
C THR A 133 3.79 2.56 -12.21
N GLY A 134 3.08 1.48 -12.57
CA GLY A 134 1.83 1.55 -13.33
C GLY A 134 0.57 1.49 -12.45
N ASN A 135 0.72 1.47 -11.13
CA ASN A 135 -0.38 1.47 -10.17
C ASN A 135 -0.47 2.82 -9.44
N LEU A 136 -1.50 3.61 -9.76
CA LEU A 136 -1.81 4.85 -9.04
C LEU A 136 -2.47 4.52 -7.71
N ASN A 137 -2.02 5.15 -6.63
CA ASN A 137 -2.71 5.13 -5.36
C ASN A 137 -3.32 6.50 -5.10
N TYR A 138 -4.54 6.50 -4.58
CA TYR A 138 -5.22 7.70 -4.14
C TYR A 138 -5.72 7.50 -2.71
N SER A 139 -5.70 8.58 -1.93
CA SER A 139 -6.22 8.62 -0.57
C SER A 139 -7.07 9.87 -0.45
N VAL A 140 -8.34 9.69 -0.10
CA VAL A 140 -9.24 10.78 0.24
C VAL A 140 -9.58 10.72 1.71
N ILE A 141 -9.22 11.78 2.42
CA ILE A 141 -9.52 11.95 3.84
C ILE A 141 -10.60 12.99 3.98
N SER A 142 -11.65 12.68 4.72
CA SER A 142 -12.83 13.54 4.85
C SER A 142 -13.47 13.41 6.23
N PRO A 143 -14.40 14.33 6.60
CA PRO A 143 -15.14 14.21 7.84
C PRO A 143 -15.95 12.91 7.87
N ARG A 144 -15.89 12.17 8.98
CA ARG A 144 -16.54 10.87 9.12
C ARG A 144 -18.06 10.93 8.88
N THR A 145 -18.68 12.06 9.18
CA THR A 145 -20.12 12.32 9.00
C THR A 145 -20.55 12.35 7.53
N THR A 146 -19.64 12.67 6.61
CA THR A 146 -19.94 12.79 5.16
C THR A 146 -19.37 11.64 4.33
N PHE A 147 -18.80 10.64 5.01
CA PHE A 147 -18.11 9.53 4.38
C PHE A 147 -19.07 8.39 4.06
N THR A 148 -19.02 7.90 2.82
CA THR A 148 -19.59 6.62 2.40
C THR A 148 -18.52 5.85 1.62
N ARG A 149 -18.64 4.52 1.58
CA ARG A 149 -17.62 3.66 0.95
C ARG A 149 -17.48 3.90 -0.56
N ASP A 150 -18.59 4.17 -1.23
CA ASP A 150 -18.61 4.36 -2.69
C ASP A 150 -18.22 5.77 -3.13
N LYS A 151 -18.38 6.79 -2.27
CA LYS A 151 -18.23 8.20 -2.64
C LYS A 151 -16.96 8.52 -3.43
N HIS A 152 -15.80 8.04 -2.98
CA HIS A 152 -14.54 8.32 -3.69
C HIS A 152 -14.18 7.26 -4.74
N ALA A 153 -14.76 6.06 -4.67
CA ALA A 153 -14.63 5.08 -5.75
C ALA A 153 -15.39 5.58 -6.99
N GLU A 154 -16.59 6.14 -6.81
CA GLU A 154 -17.37 6.80 -7.86
C GLU A 154 -16.66 8.06 -8.39
N MET A 155 -15.99 8.83 -7.53
CA MET A 155 -15.14 9.94 -7.95
C MET A 155 -14.02 9.47 -8.88
N MET A 156 -13.36 8.35 -8.54
CA MET A 156 -12.34 7.74 -9.38
C MET A 156 -12.92 7.24 -10.70
N VAL A 157 -14.10 6.61 -10.70
CA VAL A 157 -14.80 6.19 -11.94
C VAL A 157 -15.07 7.37 -12.86
N ARG A 158 -15.62 8.49 -12.34
CA ARG A 158 -15.83 9.70 -13.15
C ARG A 158 -14.52 10.24 -13.72
N ALA A 159 -13.43 10.19 -12.95
CA ALA A 159 -12.12 10.60 -13.43
C ALA A 159 -11.60 9.70 -14.56
N LEU A 160 -11.84 8.39 -14.48
CA LEU A 160 -11.50 7.41 -15.52
C LEU A 160 -12.34 7.64 -16.80
N HIS A 161 -13.63 7.99 -16.65
CA HIS A 161 -14.50 8.27 -17.79
C HIS A 161 -14.00 9.48 -18.60
N ARG A 162 -13.47 10.52 -17.96
CA ARG A 162 -12.90 11.71 -18.64
C ARG A 162 -11.71 11.38 -19.53
N VAL A 163 -10.95 10.34 -19.21
CA VAL A 163 -9.81 9.88 -20.02
C VAL A 163 -10.19 8.77 -21.00
N GLY A 164 -11.49 8.44 -21.10
CA GLY A 164 -12.06 7.52 -22.08
C GLY A 164 -12.32 6.09 -21.58
N ALA A 165 -12.00 5.76 -20.32
CA ALA A 165 -12.26 4.44 -19.74
C ALA A 165 -13.72 4.31 -19.24
N VAL A 166 -14.68 4.47 -20.17
CA VAL A 166 -16.13 4.58 -19.89
C VAL A 166 -16.81 3.28 -19.46
N ASN A 167 -16.14 2.14 -19.64
CA ASN A 167 -16.62 0.81 -19.25
C ASN A 167 -16.28 0.43 -17.80
N THR A 168 -15.95 1.41 -16.97
CA THR A 168 -15.60 1.23 -15.56
C THR A 168 -16.76 1.57 -14.63
N SER A 169 -16.92 0.81 -13.55
CA SER A 169 -17.98 1.01 -12.56
C SER A 169 -17.57 0.49 -11.18
N VAL A 170 -18.25 0.97 -10.12
CA VAL A 170 -18.10 0.45 -8.76
C VAL A 170 -19.02 -0.77 -8.60
N ASN A 171 -18.51 -1.86 -8.02
CA ASN A 171 -19.31 -3.06 -7.72
C ASN A 171 -19.83 -3.08 -6.27
N ASP A 172 -20.63 -4.09 -5.91
CA ASP A 172 -21.20 -4.26 -4.57
C ASP A 172 -20.16 -4.40 -3.44
N ARG A 173 -18.90 -4.69 -3.77
CA ARG A 173 -17.79 -4.77 -2.81
C ARG A 173 -17.01 -3.46 -2.70
N HIS A 174 -17.46 -2.40 -3.33
CA HIS A 174 -16.80 -1.09 -3.40
C HIS A 174 -15.44 -1.13 -4.12
N ASP A 175 -15.23 -2.15 -4.99
CA ASP A 175 -14.10 -2.23 -5.91
C ASP A 175 -14.48 -1.55 -7.23
N ILE A 176 -13.50 -0.99 -7.94
CA ILE A 176 -13.72 -0.53 -9.33
C ILE A 176 -13.38 -1.68 -10.27
N VAL A 177 -14.33 -2.01 -11.13
CA VAL A 177 -14.21 -3.04 -12.15
C VAL A 177 -14.31 -2.42 -13.54
N MET A 178 -13.72 -3.10 -14.51
CA MET A 178 -13.79 -2.77 -15.92
C MET A 178 -14.48 -3.92 -16.64
N SER A 179 -15.50 -3.58 -17.42
CA SER A 179 -16.24 -4.54 -18.22
C SER A 179 -15.61 -4.65 -19.61
N THR A 180 -14.90 -5.74 -19.85
CA THR A 180 -14.48 -6.17 -21.19
C THR A 180 -15.24 -7.46 -21.55
N ASP A 181 -14.59 -8.46 -22.17
CA ASP A 181 -15.18 -9.80 -22.36
C ASP A 181 -15.53 -10.48 -21.02
N GLN A 182 -14.77 -10.15 -19.97
CA GLN A 182 -15.01 -10.57 -18.60
C GLN A 182 -14.83 -9.38 -17.66
N VAL A 183 -15.59 -9.36 -16.56
CA VAL A 183 -15.43 -8.33 -15.52
C VAL A 183 -14.09 -8.54 -14.83
N ARG A 184 -13.21 -7.53 -14.92
CA ARG A 184 -11.89 -7.54 -14.28
C ARG A 184 -11.76 -6.38 -13.31
N LYS A 185 -11.16 -6.65 -12.15
CA LYS A 185 -10.90 -5.64 -11.13
C LYS A 185 -9.74 -4.75 -11.55
N ILE A 186 -9.91 -3.44 -11.45
CA ILE A 186 -8.87 -2.45 -11.74
C ILE A 186 -8.47 -1.63 -10.50
N SER A 187 -9.32 -1.57 -9.48
CA SER A 187 -9.07 -0.84 -8.24
C SER A 187 -9.56 -1.64 -7.05
N GLY A 188 -8.77 -1.69 -5.98
CA GLY A 188 -9.20 -2.17 -4.68
C GLY A 188 -9.22 -1.04 -3.66
N SER A 189 -10.22 -1.07 -2.78
CA SER A 189 -10.46 -0.04 -1.76
C SER A 189 -10.14 -0.55 -0.35
N ALA A 190 -9.61 0.32 0.49
CA ALA A 190 -9.46 0.07 1.93
C ALA A 190 -9.73 1.36 2.73
N PHE A 191 -10.13 1.16 3.99
CA PHE A 191 -10.66 2.24 4.81
C PHE A 191 -10.03 2.26 6.21
N LYS A 192 -9.89 3.46 6.78
CA LYS A 192 -9.53 3.67 8.19
C LYS A 192 -10.41 4.79 8.77
N LEU A 193 -11.15 4.47 9.82
CA LEU A 193 -11.99 5.44 10.52
C LEU A 193 -11.34 5.82 11.84
N THR A 194 -11.31 7.12 12.13
CA THR A 194 -10.95 7.67 13.45
C THR A 194 -12.22 8.21 14.13
N ARG A 195 -12.05 8.94 15.24
CA ARG A 195 -13.18 9.56 15.94
C ARG A 195 -13.93 10.55 15.05
N PHE A 196 -13.20 11.40 14.33
CA PHE A 196 -13.78 12.51 13.55
C PHE A 196 -13.59 12.37 12.04
N ARG A 197 -12.64 11.56 11.60
CA ARG A 197 -12.23 11.51 10.18
C ARG A 197 -12.33 10.11 9.63
N ALA A 198 -12.51 10.03 8.31
CA ALA A 198 -12.50 8.81 7.54
C ALA A 198 -11.47 8.94 6.43
N LEU A 199 -10.63 7.92 6.30
CA LEU A 199 -9.70 7.74 5.20
C LEU A 199 -10.21 6.62 4.31
N HIS A 200 -10.30 6.91 3.02
CA HIS A 200 -10.46 5.92 1.97
C HIS A 200 -9.27 6.02 1.06
N HIS A 201 -8.50 4.95 0.97
CA HIS A 201 -7.49 4.83 -0.06
C HIS A 201 -7.77 3.67 -1.00
N GLY A 202 -7.37 3.82 -2.24
CA GLY A 202 -7.52 2.81 -3.24
C GLY A 202 -6.31 2.75 -4.15
N THR A 203 -6.15 1.59 -4.77
CA THR A 203 -5.21 1.38 -5.86
C THR A 203 -5.93 1.55 -7.19
N CYS A 204 -5.23 1.82 -8.28
CA CYS A 204 -5.79 1.78 -9.62
C CYS A 204 -4.71 1.31 -10.58
N LEU A 205 -4.91 0.12 -11.14
CA LEU A 205 -4.04 -0.50 -12.14
C LEU A 205 -4.23 0.25 -13.46
N LEU A 206 -3.37 1.24 -13.69
CA LEU A 206 -3.45 2.08 -14.87
C LEU A 206 -2.70 1.40 -16.03
N ASP A 207 -1.43 1.07 -15.81
CA ASP A 207 -0.55 0.50 -16.83
C ASP A 207 0.63 -0.26 -16.19
N SER A 208 0.34 -1.20 -15.29
CA SER A 208 1.38 -2.01 -14.62
C SER A 208 2.07 -2.94 -15.61
N PRO A 209 3.42 -2.91 -15.72
CA PRO A 209 4.17 -3.85 -16.54
C PRO A 209 4.23 -5.27 -15.93
N ASN A 210 3.86 -5.42 -14.66
CA ASN A 210 3.94 -6.68 -13.92
C ASN A 210 2.58 -7.39 -13.77
N ILE A 211 1.57 -7.00 -14.56
CA ILE A 211 0.21 -7.47 -14.35
C ILE A 211 0.07 -9.00 -14.44
N ASP A 212 0.83 -9.64 -15.31
CA ASP A 212 0.80 -11.10 -15.48
C ASP A 212 1.51 -11.86 -14.35
N ILE A 213 2.45 -11.20 -13.65
CA ILE A 213 3.27 -11.82 -12.61
C ILE A 213 2.85 -11.43 -11.18
N LEU A 214 1.93 -10.48 -11.00
CA LEU A 214 1.47 -10.02 -9.68
C LEU A 214 1.03 -11.18 -8.79
N GLY A 215 0.37 -12.18 -9.38
CA GLY A 215 -0.12 -13.35 -8.66
C GLY A 215 1.01 -14.15 -8.03
N SER A 216 2.23 -14.08 -8.58
CA SER A 216 3.37 -14.79 -8.03
C SER A 216 3.88 -14.20 -6.72
N PHE A 217 3.71 -12.89 -6.49
CA PHE A 217 4.03 -12.23 -5.21
C PHE A 217 2.94 -12.44 -4.14
N LEU A 218 1.71 -12.75 -4.56
CA LEU A 218 0.52 -12.90 -3.68
C LEU A 218 0.10 -14.37 -3.47
N ARG A 219 0.95 -15.32 -3.87
CA ARG A 219 0.74 -16.77 -3.70
C ARG A 219 1.76 -17.33 -2.73
N SER A 220 1.39 -17.41 -1.46
CA SER A 220 2.21 -18.03 -0.43
C SER A 220 2.49 -19.52 -0.71
N PRO A 221 3.74 -19.98 -0.55
CA PRO A 221 4.06 -21.41 -0.57
C PRO A 221 3.44 -22.15 0.62
N ALA A 222 3.29 -21.49 1.77
CA ALA A 222 2.75 -22.10 2.99
C ALA A 222 1.23 -22.16 3.06
N ARG A 223 0.50 -21.68 2.04
CA ARG A 223 -0.97 -21.56 2.08
C ARG A 223 -1.69 -22.87 2.41
N GLU A 224 -1.16 -24.00 1.93
CA GLU A 224 -1.78 -25.32 2.11
C GLU A 224 -1.57 -25.87 3.53
N TYR A 225 -0.55 -25.38 4.23
CA TYR A 225 -0.18 -25.79 5.58
C TYR A 225 -0.70 -24.83 6.67
N ILE A 226 -1.08 -23.61 6.31
CA ILE A 226 -1.49 -22.57 7.27
C ILE A 226 -3.01 -22.55 7.48
N LYS A 227 -3.40 -22.45 8.76
CA LYS A 227 -4.73 -22.00 9.19
C LYS A 227 -4.59 -20.74 10.04
N ALA A 228 -5.06 -19.61 9.55
CA ALA A 228 -4.93 -18.33 10.23
C ALA A 228 -6.27 -17.77 10.71
N LYS A 229 -6.24 -17.05 11.83
CA LYS A 229 -7.25 -16.03 12.15
C LYS A 229 -6.88 -14.75 11.41
N GLY A 230 -7.85 -13.90 11.08
CA GLY A 230 -7.62 -12.61 10.43
C GLY A 230 -8.38 -12.43 9.13
N VAL A 231 -7.99 -11.42 8.36
CA VAL A 231 -8.63 -11.07 7.08
C VAL A 231 -7.88 -11.75 5.93
N GLU A 232 -8.53 -12.68 5.25
CA GLU A 232 -8.01 -13.26 4.00
C GLU A 232 -8.29 -12.35 2.80
N SER A 233 -7.40 -12.36 1.81
CA SER A 233 -7.63 -11.63 0.56
C SER A 233 -8.68 -12.33 -0.31
N VAL A 234 -9.57 -11.54 -0.93
CA VAL A 234 -10.49 -12.02 -1.96
C VAL A 234 -9.78 -11.91 -3.32
N ARG A 235 -9.47 -13.05 -3.93
CA ARG A 235 -8.85 -13.09 -5.26
C ARG A 235 -9.84 -12.66 -6.33
N SER A 236 -9.38 -11.91 -7.32
CA SER A 236 -10.19 -11.51 -8.48
C SER A 236 -9.27 -11.36 -9.70
N PRO A 237 -9.72 -11.73 -10.90
CA PRO A 237 -9.02 -11.37 -12.14
C PRO A 237 -8.86 -9.86 -12.23
N VAL A 238 -7.70 -9.39 -12.69
CA VAL A 238 -7.40 -7.96 -12.81
C VAL A 238 -7.03 -7.55 -14.22
N ALA A 239 -7.10 -6.26 -14.52
CA ALA A 239 -6.68 -5.67 -15.78
C ALA A 239 -6.10 -4.26 -15.58
N ASN A 240 -5.31 -3.81 -16.55
CA ASN A 240 -4.89 -2.41 -16.65
C ASN A 240 -5.97 -1.61 -17.36
N VAL A 241 -6.20 -0.38 -16.91
CA VAL A 241 -7.06 0.58 -17.61
C VAL A 241 -6.56 0.85 -19.04
N SER A 242 -5.24 0.89 -19.25
CA SER A 242 -4.63 1.08 -20.59
C SER A 242 -5.10 0.04 -21.62
N SER A 243 -5.47 -1.17 -21.19
CA SER A 243 -5.92 -2.24 -22.09
C SER A 243 -7.28 -1.97 -22.76
N SER A 244 -8.15 -1.14 -22.17
CA SER A 244 -9.40 -0.73 -22.83
C SER A 244 -9.23 0.49 -23.74
N MET A 245 -8.03 1.04 -23.81
CA MET A 245 -7.73 2.29 -24.51
C MET A 245 -6.91 2.09 -25.79
N GLY A 246 -6.66 0.83 -26.19
CA GLY A 246 -5.78 0.49 -27.33
C GLY A 246 -6.23 1.05 -28.69
N ASP A 247 -7.53 1.27 -28.88
CA ASP A 247 -8.10 1.84 -30.11
C ASP A 247 -8.22 3.39 -30.06
N SER A 248 -7.78 4.02 -28.95
CA SER A 248 -7.83 5.48 -28.80
C SER A 248 -6.73 6.16 -29.64
N PRO A 249 -7.03 7.27 -30.34
CA PRO A 249 -6.02 8.03 -31.09
C PRO A 249 -4.94 8.67 -30.21
N ALA A 250 -5.23 8.88 -28.92
CA ALA A 250 -4.33 9.53 -27.98
C ALA A 250 -3.66 8.48 -27.07
N PRO A 251 -2.34 8.59 -26.80
CA PRO A 251 -1.65 7.65 -25.91
C PRO A 251 -2.19 7.77 -24.48
N PHE A 252 -2.32 6.63 -23.82
CA PHE A 252 -2.72 6.58 -22.41
C PHE A 252 -1.66 7.30 -21.54
N SER A 253 -2.11 8.12 -20.60
CA SER A 253 -1.23 8.92 -19.74
C SER A 253 -1.68 8.85 -18.29
N ILE A 254 -0.81 8.31 -17.43
CA ILE A 254 -1.01 8.30 -15.98
C ILE A 254 -1.20 9.74 -15.45
N GLN A 255 -0.46 10.70 -16.00
CA GLN A 255 -0.59 12.11 -15.58
C GLN A 255 -1.95 12.71 -15.96
N ALA A 256 -2.53 12.30 -17.10
CA ALA A 256 -3.88 12.71 -17.46
C ALA A 256 -4.92 12.14 -16.47
N VAL A 257 -4.73 10.89 -16.02
CA VAL A 257 -5.57 10.29 -14.97
C VAL A 257 -5.44 11.06 -13.66
N ILE A 258 -4.21 11.35 -13.20
CA ILE A 258 -3.97 12.12 -11.97
C ILE A 258 -4.64 13.50 -12.05
N ALA A 259 -4.46 14.23 -13.16
CA ALA A 259 -5.10 15.52 -13.37
C ALA A 259 -6.63 15.44 -13.31
N SER A 260 -7.21 14.40 -13.92
CA SER A 260 -8.65 14.12 -13.89
C SER A 260 -9.17 13.82 -12.47
N VAL A 261 -8.42 13.05 -11.67
CA VAL A 261 -8.75 12.78 -10.26
C VAL A 261 -8.74 14.06 -9.42
N MET A 262 -7.76 14.94 -9.62
CA MET A 262 -7.71 16.23 -8.94
C MET A 262 -8.90 17.13 -9.30
N GLU A 263 -9.34 17.11 -10.55
CA GLU A 263 -10.53 17.85 -11.00
C GLU A 263 -11.82 17.30 -10.39
N GLU A 264 -12.02 15.99 -10.41
CA GLU A 264 -13.19 15.34 -9.82
C GLU A 264 -13.26 15.54 -8.30
N PHE A 265 -12.12 15.51 -7.61
CA PHE A 265 -12.06 15.87 -6.19
C PHE A 265 -12.49 17.31 -5.94
N ALA A 266 -11.99 18.25 -6.76
CA ALA A 266 -12.34 19.65 -6.61
C ALA A 266 -13.82 19.93 -6.92
N GLN A 267 -14.40 19.21 -7.87
CA GLN A 267 -15.84 19.29 -8.12
C GLN A 267 -16.65 18.70 -6.97
N LEU A 268 -16.25 17.54 -6.45
CA LEU A 268 -16.93 16.85 -5.35
C LEU A 268 -16.96 17.66 -4.05
N TYR A 269 -15.92 18.46 -3.81
CA TYR A 269 -15.75 19.24 -2.57
C TYR A 269 -15.80 20.76 -2.78
N GLU A 270 -16.13 21.23 -3.98
CA GLU A 270 -16.15 22.65 -4.35
C GLU A 270 -14.82 23.37 -4.03
N ALA A 271 -13.70 22.67 -4.22
CA ALA A 271 -12.38 23.23 -3.95
C ALA A 271 -12.03 24.33 -4.96
N SER A 272 -11.22 25.29 -4.52
CA SER A 272 -10.80 26.42 -5.36
C SER A 272 -10.13 25.94 -6.67
N PRO A 273 -10.51 26.50 -7.84
CA PRO A 273 -9.81 26.22 -9.10
C PRO A 273 -8.33 26.57 -9.06
N ASP A 274 -7.90 27.50 -8.19
CA ASP A 274 -6.48 27.80 -7.98
C ASP A 274 -5.74 26.63 -7.32
N ALA A 275 -6.38 25.92 -6.37
CA ALA A 275 -5.78 24.76 -5.72
C ALA A 275 -5.45 23.66 -6.74
N VAL A 276 -6.41 23.34 -7.61
CA VAL A 276 -6.24 22.34 -8.68
C VAL A 276 -5.13 22.73 -9.64
N ARG A 277 -5.14 23.98 -10.12
CA ARG A 277 -4.10 24.47 -11.04
C ARG A 277 -2.70 24.39 -10.43
N ARG A 278 -2.56 24.63 -9.13
CA ARG A 278 -1.28 24.51 -8.41
C ARG A 278 -0.90 23.06 -8.22
N ALA A 279 -1.82 22.20 -7.77
CA ALA A 279 -1.59 20.76 -7.61
C ALA A 279 -1.15 20.09 -8.92
N GLN A 280 -1.84 20.36 -10.03
CA GLN A 280 -1.52 19.81 -11.35
C GLN A 280 -0.14 20.26 -11.87
N ARG A 281 0.43 21.35 -11.33
CA ARG A 281 1.76 21.85 -11.70
C ARG A 281 2.84 21.51 -10.68
N ALA A 282 2.46 20.95 -9.52
CA ALA A 282 3.38 20.72 -8.42
C ALA A 282 4.48 19.70 -8.76
N HIS A 283 4.20 18.77 -9.68
CA HIS A 283 5.20 17.82 -10.18
C HIS A 283 6.20 18.44 -11.18
N ALA A 284 5.96 19.67 -11.66
CA ALA A 284 6.69 20.27 -12.77
C ALA A 284 7.45 21.56 -12.43
N VAL A 285 7.15 22.22 -11.30
CA VAL A 285 7.68 23.56 -10.98
C VAL A 285 7.84 23.75 -9.46
N GLU A 286 9.02 24.18 -9.00
CA GLU A 286 9.22 24.76 -7.66
C GLU A 286 8.60 26.16 -7.60
N PRO A 287 7.85 26.55 -6.55
CA PRO A 287 7.83 26.01 -5.18
C PRO A 287 6.88 24.82 -4.96
N GLU A 288 7.27 23.98 -3.98
CA GLU A 288 6.62 22.70 -3.67
C GLU A 288 5.21 22.86 -3.06
N LEU A 289 4.95 23.94 -2.30
CA LEU A 289 3.66 24.17 -1.66
C LEU A 289 3.06 25.55 -1.99
N TYR A 290 1.75 25.55 -2.18
CA TYR A 290 0.94 26.76 -2.34
C TYR A 290 -0.22 26.73 -1.36
N ALA A 291 -0.57 27.89 -0.81
CA ALA A 291 -1.76 28.01 0.00
C ALA A 291 -2.52 29.30 -0.31
N GLY A 292 -3.85 29.17 -0.32
CA GLY A 292 -4.77 30.30 -0.27
C GLY A 292 -5.41 30.41 1.11
N ASN A 293 -6.53 31.16 1.20
CA ASN A 293 -7.25 31.38 2.45
C ASN A 293 -7.77 30.07 3.08
N ASN A 294 -8.37 29.21 2.25
CA ASN A 294 -9.03 27.98 2.69
C ASN A 294 -8.51 26.67 2.07
N TRP A 295 -7.39 26.74 1.33
CA TRP A 295 -6.84 25.59 0.63
C TRP A 295 -5.32 25.53 0.67
N VAL A 296 -4.79 24.32 0.50
CA VAL A 296 -3.36 24.01 0.34
C VAL A 296 -3.19 23.05 -0.82
N ALA A 297 -2.19 23.25 -1.67
CA ALA A 297 -1.90 22.35 -2.77
C ALA A 297 -0.40 22.27 -3.02
N GLY A 298 0.12 21.08 -3.33
CA GLY A 298 1.53 20.95 -3.64
C GLY A 298 2.07 19.52 -3.72
N ALA A 299 3.38 19.44 -3.82
CA ALA A 299 4.16 18.21 -3.81
C ALA A 299 4.73 17.97 -2.41
N VAL A 300 4.87 16.70 -2.04
CA VAL A 300 5.50 16.23 -0.79
C VAL A 300 6.29 14.97 -1.08
N GLY A 301 7.12 14.49 -0.16
CA GLY A 301 7.87 13.25 -0.34
C GLY A 301 8.90 13.02 0.74
N ASP A 302 10.12 12.70 0.31
CA ASP A 302 11.21 12.29 1.20
C ASP A 302 11.65 13.43 2.14
N TYR A 303 11.59 14.68 1.69
CA TYR A 303 11.89 15.85 2.52
C TYR A 303 11.02 15.90 3.79
N GLU A 304 9.70 15.78 3.65
CA GLU A 304 8.79 15.76 4.80
C GLU A 304 9.02 14.52 5.67
N ALA A 305 9.37 13.38 5.08
CA ALA A 305 9.66 12.16 5.82
C ALA A 305 10.88 12.31 6.74
N ASP A 306 11.89 13.06 6.30
CA ASP A 306 13.11 13.29 7.06
C ASP A 306 12.97 14.43 8.09
N THR A 307 12.21 15.47 7.74
CA THR A 307 12.19 16.73 8.51
C THR A 307 10.99 16.87 9.44
N VAL A 308 9.85 16.23 9.15
CA VAL A 308 8.65 16.31 9.99
C VAL A 308 8.65 15.17 11.01
N PRO A 309 8.80 15.45 12.33
CA PRO A 309 9.00 14.39 13.33
C PRO A 309 7.85 13.37 13.39
N GLY A 310 6.61 13.81 13.15
CA GLY A 310 5.43 12.94 13.12
C GLY A 310 5.45 11.95 11.95
N ILE A 311 5.97 12.36 10.79
CA ILE A 311 6.11 11.48 9.62
C ILE A 311 7.29 10.53 9.84
N LYS A 312 8.44 11.04 10.29
CA LYS A 312 9.62 10.22 10.60
C LYS A 312 9.31 9.10 11.59
N LYS A 313 8.60 9.41 12.68
CA LYS A 313 8.13 8.40 13.65
C LYS A 313 7.26 7.34 12.97
N GLY A 314 6.35 7.76 12.10
CA GLY A 314 5.49 6.85 11.34
C GLY A 314 6.29 5.94 10.39
N LEU A 315 7.34 6.48 9.78
CA LEU A 315 8.26 5.78 8.88
C LEU A 315 9.05 4.70 9.62
N ASP A 316 9.65 5.07 10.75
CA ASP A 316 10.42 4.16 11.61
C ASP A 316 9.54 3.00 12.11
N GLU A 317 8.31 3.30 12.54
CA GLU A 317 7.34 2.29 12.94
C GLU A 317 7.04 1.34 11.78
N LEU A 318 6.69 1.84 10.59
CA LEU A 318 6.31 0.99 9.45
C LEU A 318 7.47 0.12 8.95
N ARG A 319 8.72 0.58 9.07
CA ARG A 319 9.91 -0.17 8.67
C ARG A 319 10.31 -1.24 9.70
N SER A 320 9.89 -1.10 10.96
CA SER A 320 10.20 -2.06 12.01
C SER A 320 9.69 -3.47 11.69
N LEU A 321 10.49 -4.49 12.02
CA LEU A 321 10.08 -5.89 11.89
C LEU A 321 8.89 -6.20 12.80
N GLU A 322 8.82 -5.54 13.96
CA GLU A 322 7.69 -5.61 14.88
C GLU A 322 6.38 -5.24 14.17
N TRP A 323 6.31 -4.07 13.55
CA TRP A 323 5.10 -3.66 12.82
C TRP A 323 4.76 -4.61 11.67
N LYS A 324 5.77 -5.00 10.88
CA LYS A 324 5.59 -5.86 9.71
C LYS A 324 5.06 -7.25 10.08
N TYR A 325 5.59 -7.88 11.12
CA TYR A 325 5.37 -9.30 11.38
C TYR A 325 4.64 -9.62 12.70
N THR A 326 4.85 -8.88 13.79
CA THR A 326 4.28 -9.23 15.12
C THR A 326 2.82 -8.82 15.29
N GLN A 327 2.31 -8.04 14.34
CA GLN A 327 0.90 -7.66 14.24
C GLN A 327 0.02 -8.76 13.64
N THR A 328 0.64 -9.89 13.27
CA THR A 328 -0.04 -11.04 12.67
C THR A 328 -0.95 -11.71 13.71
N PRO A 329 -2.26 -11.90 13.42
CA PRO A 329 -3.14 -12.64 14.31
C PRO A 329 -2.69 -14.10 14.48
N GLN A 330 -3.20 -14.76 15.52
CA GLN A 330 -2.84 -16.16 15.79
C GLN A 330 -3.12 -17.06 14.58
N PHE A 331 -2.18 -17.96 14.28
CA PHE A 331 -2.30 -18.96 13.24
C PHE A 331 -1.55 -20.24 13.59
N THR A 332 -1.86 -21.33 12.89
CA THR A 332 -1.13 -22.59 12.93
C THR A 332 -0.54 -22.91 11.58
N PHE A 333 0.56 -23.65 11.59
CA PHE A 333 1.16 -24.32 10.44
C PHE A 333 1.20 -25.82 10.77
N SER A 334 0.73 -26.67 9.86
CA SER A 334 0.76 -28.12 10.05
C SER A 334 0.96 -28.87 8.74
N THR A 335 1.84 -29.88 8.76
CA THR A 335 2.09 -30.79 7.64
C THR A 335 1.14 -31.99 7.60
N TYR A 336 0.19 -32.05 8.53
CA TYR A 336 -0.84 -33.08 8.59
C TYR A 336 -2.21 -32.46 8.94
N PRO A 337 -3.33 -33.18 8.72
CA PRO A 337 -4.64 -32.74 9.20
C PRO A 337 -4.68 -32.73 10.73
N ILE A 338 -5.29 -31.69 11.30
CA ILE A 338 -5.53 -31.56 12.75
C ILE A 338 -7.02 -31.34 13.00
N GLU A 339 -7.49 -31.52 14.23
CA GLU A 339 -8.91 -31.36 14.56
C GLU A 339 -9.45 -29.97 14.17
N GLU A 340 -8.66 -28.91 14.41
CA GLU A 340 -9.07 -27.55 14.08
C GLU A 340 -8.98 -27.21 12.58
N ASP A 341 -8.31 -28.06 11.79
CA ASP A 341 -8.16 -27.91 10.34
C ASP A 341 -7.97 -29.29 9.66
N PRO A 342 -9.07 -29.98 9.32
CA PRO A 342 -9.05 -31.35 8.79
C PRO A 342 -8.68 -31.44 7.31
N ARG A 343 -8.25 -30.33 6.69
CA ARG A 343 -7.83 -30.30 5.28
C ARG A 343 -6.64 -31.22 5.06
N GLU A 344 -6.67 -31.99 3.99
CA GLU A 344 -5.51 -32.73 3.51
C GLU A 344 -4.36 -31.78 3.15
N ARG A 345 -3.13 -32.22 3.38
CA ARG A 345 -1.92 -31.45 3.12
C ARG A 345 -1.20 -31.99 1.90
N SER A 346 -0.48 -31.10 1.23
CA SER A 346 0.43 -31.50 0.17
C SER A 346 1.53 -32.42 0.70
N ALA A 347 1.98 -33.31 -0.18
CA ALA A 347 3.03 -34.25 0.14
C ALA A 347 4.33 -33.51 0.51
N LEU A 348 5.00 -34.03 1.53
CA LEU A 348 6.33 -33.57 1.91
C LEU A 348 7.36 -33.95 0.83
N PRO A 349 8.51 -33.26 0.78
CA PRO A 349 9.65 -33.68 -0.04
C PRO A 349 9.94 -35.19 0.13
N PRO A 350 10.16 -35.95 -0.97
CA PRO A 350 10.44 -37.39 -0.90
C PRO A 350 11.69 -37.76 -0.10
N SER A 351 12.58 -36.78 0.10
CA SER A 351 13.78 -36.84 0.93
C SER A 351 13.47 -36.95 2.43
N LEU A 352 12.28 -36.53 2.86
CA LEU A 352 11.86 -36.61 4.26
C LEU A 352 11.13 -37.94 4.57
N PRO A 353 11.33 -38.53 5.76
CA PRO A 353 10.56 -39.69 6.20
C PRO A 353 9.05 -39.42 6.15
N SER A 354 8.26 -40.40 5.71
CA SER A 354 6.79 -40.28 5.65
C SER A 354 6.13 -40.07 7.03
N SER A 355 6.84 -40.45 8.09
CA SER A 355 6.53 -40.21 9.51
C SER A 355 6.78 -38.77 9.95
N THR A 356 7.37 -37.91 9.12
CA THR A 356 7.65 -36.51 9.47
C THR A 356 6.36 -35.75 9.79
N ARG A 357 6.33 -35.12 10.96
CA ARG A 357 5.21 -34.31 11.46
C ARG A 357 5.75 -32.99 11.94
N VAL A 358 5.20 -31.89 11.41
CA VAL A 358 5.52 -30.53 11.82
C VAL A 358 4.21 -29.85 12.17
N PHE A 359 4.11 -29.34 13.39
CA PHE A 359 3.04 -28.48 13.85
C PHE A 359 3.64 -27.29 14.60
N LEU A 360 3.17 -26.10 14.29
CA LEU A 360 3.57 -24.85 14.92
C LEU A 360 2.33 -23.99 15.18
N ARG A 361 2.23 -23.40 16.36
CA ARG A 361 1.21 -22.40 16.72
C ARG A 361 1.88 -21.09 17.07
N PHE A 362 1.39 -20.01 16.48
CA PHE A 362 1.98 -18.69 16.62
C PHE A 362 0.99 -17.69 17.23
N LYS A 363 1.48 -16.77 18.06
CA LYS A 363 0.71 -15.62 18.56
C LYS A 363 1.60 -14.39 18.59
N HIS A 364 1.16 -13.31 17.94
CA HIS A 364 1.93 -12.05 17.80
C HIS A 364 3.34 -12.27 17.23
N GLY A 365 3.48 -13.18 16.26
CA GLY A 365 4.76 -13.53 15.65
C GLY A 365 5.61 -14.55 16.42
N ALA A 366 5.32 -14.82 17.70
CA ALA A 366 6.08 -15.76 18.53
C ALA A 366 5.51 -17.18 18.48
N ILE A 367 6.40 -18.19 18.53
CA ILE A 367 6.03 -19.61 18.65
C ILE A 367 5.56 -19.86 20.08
N ILE A 368 4.29 -20.26 20.25
CA ILE A 368 3.72 -20.60 21.56
C ILE A 368 3.63 -22.10 21.79
N GLU A 369 3.57 -22.88 20.72
CA GLU A 369 3.49 -24.34 20.72
C GLU A 369 4.17 -24.88 19.46
N SER A 370 4.86 -25.99 19.57
CA SER A 370 5.48 -26.67 18.45
C SER A 370 5.58 -28.17 18.72
N CYS A 371 5.30 -28.99 17.72
CA CYS A 371 5.50 -30.43 17.75
C CYS A 371 6.18 -30.80 16.42
N ILE A 372 7.47 -31.15 16.49
CA ILE A 372 8.30 -31.51 15.33
C ILE A 372 8.95 -32.86 15.61
N SER A 373 8.69 -33.83 14.74
CA SER A 373 9.30 -35.17 14.80
C SER A 373 9.44 -35.76 13.41
N THR A 374 10.36 -36.71 13.28
CA THR A 374 10.63 -37.47 12.05
C THR A 374 10.45 -38.97 12.26
N SER A 375 10.48 -39.44 13.52
CA SER A 375 10.33 -40.85 13.86
C SER A 375 8.88 -41.34 13.75
N ASP A 376 8.72 -42.62 13.38
CA ASP A 376 7.48 -43.39 13.45
C ASP A 376 7.23 -44.03 14.82
N ASP A 377 8.27 -44.14 15.68
CA ASP A 377 8.14 -44.59 17.05
C ASP A 377 7.48 -43.49 17.92
N PRO A 378 6.32 -43.76 18.56
CA PRO A 378 5.58 -42.75 19.31
C PRO A 378 6.36 -42.17 20.50
N SER A 379 7.21 -42.95 21.14
CA SER A 379 7.98 -42.50 22.30
C SER A 379 9.10 -41.56 21.87
N LEU A 380 9.84 -41.95 20.84
CA LEU A 380 10.91 -41.14 20.27
C LEU A 380 10.36 -39.86 19.63
N ALA A 381 9.25 -39.95 18.88
CA ALA A 381 8.58 -38.79 18.31
C ALA A 381 8.14 -37.77 19.38
N ALA A 382 7.59 -38.24 20.50
CA ALA A 382 7.22 -37.39 21.62
C ALA A 382 8.46 -36.75 22.29
N GLU A 383 9.58 -37.46 22.39
CA GLU A 383 10.82 -36.93 22.92
C GLU A 383 11.42 -35.85 22.00
N GLN A 384 11.52 -36.13 20.70
CA GLN A 384 11.95 -35.19 19.66
C GLN A 384 11.12 -33.90 19.72
N ALA A 385 9.79 -34.02 19.72
CA ALA A 385 8.88 -32.89 19.79
C ALA A 385 9.09 -32.05 21.06
N ASN A 386 9.28 -32.68 22.21
CA ASN A 386 9.52 -31.98 23.48
C ASN A 386 10.85 -31.21 23.48
N ARG A 387 11.93 -31.80 22.96
CA ARG A 387 13.25 -31.13 22.86
C ARG A 387 13.20 -29.93 21.94
N VAL A 388 12.64 -30.11 20.74
CA VAL A 388 12.47 -29.01 19.77
C VAL A 388 11.56 -27.91 20.31
N HIS A 389 10.48 -28.27 21.01
CA HIS A 389 9.59 -27.28 21.62
C HIS A 389 10.28 -26.40 22.65
N LYS A 390 11.08 -26.98 23.54
CA LYS A 390 11.85 -26.21 24.53
C LYS A 390 12.80 -25.21 23.87
N ALA A 391 13.37 -25.55 22.71
CA ALA A 391 14.28 -24.68 21.97
C ALA A 391 13.59 -23.57 21.15
N LEU A 392 12.36 -23.81 20.67
CA LEU A 392 11.64 -22.86 19.81
C LEU A 392 10.68 -21.94 20.56
N LYS A 393 10.15 -22.36 21.72
CA LYS A 393 9.13 -21.62 22.45
C LYS A 393 9.58 -20.18 22.74
N GLY A 394 8.74 -19.22 22.38
CA GLY A 394 8.97 -17.78 22.59
C GLY A 394 9.78 -17.08 21.51
N ARG A 395 10.42 -17.82 20.59
CA ARG A 395 11.15 -17.20 19.47
C ARG A 395 10.19 -16.61 18.44
N ASN A 396 10.56 -15.48 17.85
CA ASN A 396 9.77 -14.84 16.81
C ASN A 396 10.06 -15.47 15.44
N LEU A 397 9.01 -15.82 14.70
CA LEU A 397 9.12 -16.47 13.39
C LEU A 397 9.92 -15.65 12.37
N HIS A 398 9.76 -14.33 12.38
CA HIS A 398 10.45 -13.45 11.44
C HIS A 398 11.95 -13.32 11.70
N GLU A 399 12.45 -13.80 12.84
CA GLU A 399 13.89 -13.87 13.16
C GLU A 399 14.49 -15.23 12.77
N LEU A 400 13.67 -16.21 12.40
CA LEU A 400 14.10 -17.58 12.09
C LEU A 400 14.41 -17.77 10.60
N CYS A 401 15.64 -17.42 10.20
CA CYS A 401 16.22 -17.80 8.91
C CYS A 401 16.63 -19.28 8.85
N LEU A 402 17.05 -19.75 7.67
CA LEU A 402 17.45 -21.15 7.44
C LEU A 402 18.55 -21.62 8.41
N SER A 403 19.56 -20.80 8.66
CA SER A 403 20.62 -21.10 9.62
C SER A 403 20.07 -21.38 11.02
N HIS A 404 19.18 -20.51 11.52
CA HIS A 404 18.56 -20.67 12.82
C HIS A 404 17.69 -21.93 12.92
N TRP A 405 16.95 -22.28 11.87
CA TRP A 405 16.20 -23.54 11.82
C TRP A 405 17.13 -24.74 11.83
N THR A 406 18.19 -24.69 11.02
CA THR A 406 19.18 -25.77 10.90
C THR A 406 19.89 -26.00 12.23
N ASP A 407 20.37 -24.95 12.89
CA ASP A 407 21.07 -25.03 14.17
C ASP A 407 20.18 -25.64 15.26
N VAL A 408 18.92 -25.18 15.36
CA VAL A 408 17.96 -25.72 16.33
C VAL A 408 17.70 -27.19 16.04
N LEU A 409 17.33 -27.53 14.82
CA LEU A 409 16.91 -28.91 14.51
C LEU A 409 18.09 -29.88 14.60
N LEU A 410 19.29 -29.52 14.13
CA LEU A 410 20.49 -30.34 14.30
C LEU A 410 20.80 -30.56 15.77
N SER A 411 20.80 -29.50 16.59
CA SER A 411 21.08 -29.64 18.02
C SER A 411 20.07 -30.53 18.78
N GLN A 412 18.82 -30.61 18.32
CA GLN A 412 17.76 -31.33 19.03
C GLN A 412 17.43 -32.71 18.45
N LEU A 413 17.77 -32.99 17.19
CA LEU A 413 17.38 -34.22 16.47
C LEU A 413 18.56 -35.08 16.00
N SER A 414 19.78 -34.54 15.90
CA SER A 414 20.94 -35.29 15.33
C SER A 414 21.38 -36.54 16.09
N ALA A 415 20.93 -36.74 17.33
CA ALA A 415 21.17 -37.97 18.08
C ALA A 415 20.36 -39.16 17.53
N ASP A 416 19.24 -38.87 16.87
CA ASP A 416 18.23 -39.86 16.47
C ASP A 416 18.05 -39.93 14.95
N GLU A 417 18.58 -38.96 14.21
CA GLU A 417 18.32 -38.77 12.77
C GLU A 417 19.58 -38.36 12.02
N GLU A 418 19.67 -38.78 10.77
CA GLU A 418 20.77 -38.39 9.89
C GLU A 418 20.81 -36.86 9.69
N PRO A 419 21.99 -36.22 9.84
CA PRO A 419 22.12 -34.76 9.72
C PRO A 419 21.56 -34.19 8.41
N ASP A 420 21.65 -34.95 7.31
CA ASP A 420 21.13 -34.51 6.00
C ASP A 420 19.60 -34.46 5.98
N THR A 421 18.92 -35.43 6.59
CA THR A 421 17.45 -35.41 6.79
C THR A 421 17.02 -34.19 7.59
N VAL A 422 17.79 -33.86 8.64
CA VAL A 422 17.50 -32.70 9.50
C VAL A 422 17.70 -31.37 8.76
N ARG A 423 18.74 -31.26 7.93
CA ARG A 423 18.96 -30.08 7.06
C ARG A 423 17.86 -29.92 6.03
N GLU A 424 17.41 -31.02 5.44
CA GLU A 424 16.29 -31.01 4.51
C GLU A 424 14.99 -30.55 5.19
N LEU A 425 14.73 -31.01 6.42
CA LEU A 425 13.58 -30.56 7.22
C LEU A 425 13.66 -29.06 7.52
N ALA A 426 14.85 -28.57 7.91
CA ALA A 426 15.08 -27.15 8.14
C ALA A 426 14.84 -26.31 6.86
N SER A 427 15.37 -26.78 5.72
CA SER A 427 15.18 -26.18 4.40
C SER A 427 13.70 -26.12 4.02
N PHE A 428 12.98 -27.22 4.17
CA PHE A 428 11.54 -27.28 3.94
C PHE A 428 10.81 -26.24 4.79
N ILE A 429 11.00 -26.24 6.12
CA ILE A 429 10.31 -25.29 7.03
C ILE A 429 10.66 -23.84 6.68
N ALA A 430 11.95 -23.53 6.48
CA ALA A 430 12.41 -22.19 6.13
C ALA A 430 11.77 -21.70 4.82
N SER A 431 11.68 -22.56 3.81
CA SER A 431 11.08 -22.23 2.52
C SER A 431 9.60 -21.83 2.63
N GLN A 432 8.85 -22.48 3.51
CA GLN A 432 7.44 -22.15 3.76
C GLN A 432 7.28 -20.74 4.35
N PHE A 433 8.24 -20.29 5.16
CA PHE A 433 8.20 -18.99 5.83
C PHE A 433 9.00 -17.90 5.12
N GLY A 434 9.41 -18.15 3.88
CA GLY A 434 10.05 -17.14 3.05
C GLY A 434 11.53 -16.96 3.30
N CYS A 435 12.19 -17.87 4.00
CA CYS A 435 13.63 -17.88 4.19
C CYS A 435 14.26 -18.84 3.17
N SER A 436 15.48 -18.56 2.75
CA SER A 436 16.24 -19.36 1.78
C SER A 436 17.66 -19.59 2.25
#